data_AF-A0A074LRN5-F1
#
_entry.id   AF-A0A074LRN5-F1
#
_cell.length_a   1.000
_cell.length_b   1.000
_cell.length_c   1.000
_cell.angle_alpha   90.00
_cell.angle_beta   90.00
_cell.angle_gamma   90.00
#
_symmetry.space_group_name_H-M   'P 1'
#
loop_
_entity.id
_entity.type
_entity.pdbx_description
1 polymer ?
#
loop_
_entity_poly.entity_id
_entity_poly.type
_entity_poly.pdbx_seq_one_letter_code
_entity_poly.pdbx_strand_id
1 'polypeptide(L)'
;MEQQNYLASISKSLETLVKVEQQKNELLKSLVEHLAGKEAVSVLDTTALNQVFEQLKEETMPDTHYSLTAELFLQVSKVYLDEERLRVLNKKKKKAARRVSINLGNVLEDFFQEYLEDEAVLVERAKDGLIVFKKHDRPLATLKFFTDMGFLRGDYAYQSIQEIVDQSQTQYGVPNDRVFIVVCSLLNSIDKKHVEDLVGKIDSNWEFLNNHEKVADFVTLFTERMTALEHPKKQVYFMASELHPNVLGDELYHAYEEQRDPADFLKQVETYNWLSDLTDLVQELNAIV
;
A
#
# COMPACT_ATOMS: atom_id res chain seq x y z
N MET A 1 -20.63 16.96 35.42
CA MET A 1 -19.45 17.61 36.02
C MET A 1 -18.23 16.70 35.97
N GLU A 2 -18.32 15.42 36.40
CA GLU A 2 -17.18 14.48 36.36
C GLU A 2 -16.68 14.14 34.94
N GLN A 3 -17.56 13.92 33.97
CA GLN A 3 -17.16 13.66 32.57
C GLN A 3 -16.45 14.84 31.91
N GLN A 4 -16.88 16.08 32.19
CA GLN A 4 -16.22 17.29 31.66
C GLN A 4 -14.82 17.46 32.25
N ASN A 5 -14.64 17.14 33.54
CA ASN A 5 -13.32 17.17 34.18
C ASN A 5 -12.40 16.07 33.63
N TYR A 6 -12.95 14.90 33.30
CA TYR A 6 -12.19 13.81 32.68
C TYR A 6 -11.73 14.15 31.25
N LEU A 7 -12.61 14.70 30.41
CA LEU A 7 -12.27 15.14 29.06
C LEU A 7 -11.25 16.29 29.06
N ALA A 8 -11.38 17.24 29.99
CA ALA A 8 -10.39 18.30 30.17
C ALA A 8 -9.02 17.74 30.57
N SER A 9 -8.99 16.67 31.39
CA SER A 9 -7.75 15.98 31.74
C SER A 9 -7.12 15.25 30.56
N ILE A 10 -7.91 14.61 29.69
CA ILE A 10 -7.40 13.96 28.47
C ILE A 10 -6.84 15.01 27.51
N SER A 11 -7.57 16.10 27.26
CA SER A 11 -7.12 17.20 26.40
C SER A 11 -5.78 17.76 26.85
N LYS A 12 -5.62 17.98 28.16
CA LYS A 12 -4.37 18.47 28.75
C LYS A 12 -3.21 17.48 28.60
N SER A 13 -3.48 16.18 28.70
CA SER A 13 -2.47 15.14 28.46
C SER A 13 -2.06 15.08 26.99
N LEU A 14 -3.01 15.22 26.05
CA LEU A 14 -2.72 15.29 24.61
C LEU A 14 -1.89 16.52 24.26
N GLU A 15 -2.24 17.70 24.77
CA GLU A 15 -1.43 18.91 24.61
C GLU A 15 0.00 18.75 25.15
N THR A 16 0.15 17.99 26.23
CA THR A 16 1.45 17.69 26.81
C THR A 16 2.26 16.75 25.91
N LEU A 17 1.62 15.72 25.32
CA LEU A 17 2.26 14.82 24.37
C LEU A 17 2.70 15.56 23.09
N VAL A 18 1.85 16.44 22.56
CA VAL A 18 2.19 17.29 21.39
C VAL A 18 3.41 18.16 21.69
N LYS A 19 3.48 18.78 22.88
CA LYS A 19 4.66 19.56 23.29
C LYS A 19 5.92 18.72 23.43
N VAL A 20 5.80 17.49 23.94
CA VAL A 20 6.93 16.55 24.04
C VAL A 20 7.42 16.16 22.65
N GLU A 21 6.52 15.92 21.71
CA GLU A 21 6.87 15.60 20.33
C GLU A 21 7.55 16.77 19.60
N GLN A 22 7.05 18.00 19.79
CA GLN A 22 7.69 19.22 19.29
C GLN A 22 9.11 19.38 19.84
N GLN A 23 9.29 19.21 21.15
CA GLN A 23 10.61 19.28 21.80
C GLN A 23 11.57 18.19 21.30
N LYS A 24 11.07 16.96 21.09
CA LYS A 24 11.84 15.86 20.51
C LYS A 24 12.31 16.21 19.10
N ASN A 25 11.44 16.80 18.28
CA ASN A 25 11.77 17.19 16.91
C ASN A 25 12.79 18.35 16.87
N GLU A 26 12.68 19.32 17.75
CA GLU A 26 13.68 20.40 17.91
C GLU A 26 15.04 19.85 18.37
N LEU A 27 15.06 18.90 19.30
CA LEU A 27 16.27 18.22 19.76
C LEU A 27 16.93 17.42 18.62
N LEU A 28 16.13 16.66 17.86
CA LEU A 28 16.60 15.95 16.68
C LEU A 28 17.21 16.91 15.64
N LYS A 29 16.56 18.07 15.43
CA LYS A 29 17.05 19.11 14.53
C LYS A 29 18.39 19.69 14.97
N SER A 30 18.49 20.05 16.25
CA SER A 30 19.75 20.54 16.82
C SER A 30 20.86 19.48 16.77
N LEU A 31 20.53 18.21 16.99
CA LEU A 31 21.49 17.10 16.95
C LEU A 31 22.02 16.86 15.53
N VAL A 32 21.13 16.90 14.52
CA VAL A 32 21.49 16.76 13.10
C VAL A 32 22.31 17.96 12.61
N GLU A 33 21.96 19.17 13.04
CA GLU A 33 22.74 20.40 12.79
C GLU A 33 24.18 20.28 13.31
N HIS A 34 24.35 19.70 14.50
CA HIS A 34 25.66 19.49 15.11
C HIS A 34 26.47 18.36 14.47
N LEU A 35 25.82 17.31 13.97
CA LEU A 35 26.49 16.10 13.49
C LEU A 35 26.77 16.09 11.98
N ALA A 36 25.96 16.79 11.17
CA ALA A 36 26.01 16.68 9.70
C ALA A 36 26.16 18.02 8.95
N GLY A 37 26.19 19.15 9.66
CA GLY A 37 26.31 20.49 9.07
C GLY A 37 25.00 21.01 8.44
N LYS A 38 24.97 22.30 8.07
CA LYS A 38 23.76 23.03 7.64
C LYS A 38 23.03 22.44 6.42
N GLU A 39 23.69 21.65 5.58
CA GLU A 39 23.05 20.96 4.43
C GLU A 39 22.15 19.79 4.86
N ALA A 40 22.29 19.26 6.08
CA ALA A 40 21.40 18.24 6.62
C ALA A 40 20.12 18.81 7.26
N VAL A 41 19.96 20.13 7.31
CA VAL A 41 18.82 20.81 7.95
C VAL A 41 17.65 20.98 6.99
N SER A 42 17.91 21.15 5.69
CA SER A 42 16.87 21.07 4.65
C SER A 42 16.26 19.67 4.52
N VAL A 43 16.87 18.68 5.17
CA VAL A 43 16.49 17.26 5.15
C VAL A 43 15.51 16.89 6.27
N LEU A 44 15.42 17.73 7.32
CA LEU A 44 14.40 17.61 8.36
C LEU A 44 13.09 18.30 7.97
N ASP A 45 12.98 18.76 6.73
CA ASP A 45 11.71 19.15 6.12
C ASP A 45 10.84 17.94 5.73
N THR A 46 10.92 16.87 6.54
CA THR A 46 9.82 15.91 6.72
C THR A 46 8.51 16.63 7.00
N THR A 47 8.56 17.79 7.66
CA THR A 47 7.40 18.63 7.89
C THR A 47 6.92 19.27 6.59
N ALA A 48 7.76 19.88 5.73
CA ALA A 48 7.28 20.42 4.46
C ALA A 48 6.80 19.36 3.46
N LEU A 49 7.39 18.16 3.40
CA LEU A 49 6.93 17.10 2.47
C LEU A 49 5.71 16.32 3.00
N ASN A 50 5.61 16.09 4.31
CA ASN A 50 4.36 15.61 4.91
C ASN A 50 3.30 16.72 4.88
N GLN A 51 3.66 17.98 5.08
CA GLN A 51 2.76 19.11 4.83
C GLN A 51 2.44 19.24 3.36
N VAL A 52 3.30 18.89 2.42
CA VAL A 52 2.91 18.82 1.00
C VAL A 52 1.94 17.66 0.82
N PHE A 53 2.12 16.50 1.44
CA PHE A 53 1.15 15.40 1.32
C PHE A 53 -0.19 15.70 2.04
N GLU A 54 -0.15 16.35 3.21
CA GLU A 54 -1.31 16.75 4.00
C GLU A 54 -1.97 18.04 3.45
N GLN A 55 -1.21 19.02 2.96
CA GLN A 55 -1.72 20.17 2.19
C GLN A 55 -2.17 19.74 0.80
N LEU A 56 -1.59 18.71 0.18
CA LEU A 56 -2.20 18.15 -1.03
C LEU A 56 -3.52 17.49 -0.69
N LYS A 57 -3.61 16.76 0.43
CA LYS A 57 -4.91 16.30 0.96
C LYS A 57 -5.88 17.47 1.25
N GLU A 58 -5.43 18.58 1.84
CA GLU A 58 -6.29 19.69 2.30
C GLU A 58 -6.59 20.75 1.22
N GLU A 59 -5.64 21.10 0.36
CA GLU A 59 -5.73 22.15 -0.67
C GLU A 59 -6.33 21.64 -2.00
N THR A 60 -6.25 20.33 -2.28
CA THR A 60 -6.97 19.73 -3.43
C THR A 60 -8.34 19.13 -3.08
N MET A 61 -8.72 19.04 -1.79
CA MET A 61 -9.95 18.34 -1.40
C MET A 61 -10.79 19.06 -0.32
N PRO A 62 -11.65 20.00 -0.72
CA PRO A 62 -12.94 20.15 -0.06
C PRO A 62 -13.88 19.09 -0.65
N ASP A 63 -14.11 17.99 0.08
CA ASP A 63 -15.20 17.01 -0.12
C ASP A 63 -15.03 15.79 -1.07
N THR A 64 -13.86 15.50 -1.65
CA THR A 64 -13.66 14.24 -2.43
C THR A 64 -13.10 13.10 -1.56
N HIS A 65 -13.95 12.15 -1.17
CA HIS A 65 -13.50 10.87 -0.61
C HIS A 65 -12.90 10.00 -1.72
N TYR A 66 -11.60 9.72 -1.66
CA TYR A 66 -10.98 8.68 -2.48
C TYR A 66 -11.69 7.33 -2.29
N SER A 67 -11.71 6.50 -3.33
CA SER A 67 -12.05 5.08 -3.14
C SER A 67 -11.01 4.41 -2.25
N LEU A 68 -11.40 3.33 -1.55
CA LEU A 68 -10.46 2.56 -0.72
C LEU A 68 -9.26 2.04 -1.53
N THR A 69 -9.48 1.67 -2.78
CA THR A 69 -8.40 1.27 -3.70
C THR A 69 -7.41 2.41 -3.93
N ALA A 70 -7.91 3.61 -4.23
CA ALA A 70 -7.06 4.78 -4.43
C ALA A 70 -6.30 5.16 -3.15
N GLU A 71 -6.96 5.09 -2.00
CA GLU A 71 -6.32 5.38 -0.73
C GLU A 71 -5.16 4.42 -0.45
N LEU A 72 -5.38 3.10 -0.51
CA LEU A 72 -4.31 2.14 -0.29
C LEU A 72 -3.16 2.35 -1.29
N PHE A 73 -3.48 2.63 -2.55
CA PHE A 73 -2.48 2.91 -3.58
C PHE A 73 -1.61 4.12 -3.21
N LEU A 74 -2.21 5.21 -2.73
CA LEU A 74 -1.50 6.41 -2.28
C LEU A 74 -0.65 6.13 -1.05
N GLN A 75 -1.17 5.39 -0.06
CA GLN A 75 -0.41 5.04 1.14
C GLN A 75 0.81 4.17 0.79
N VAL A 76 0.65 3.19 -0.11
CA VAL A 76 1.76 2.37 -0.64
C VAL A 76 2.76 3.22 -1.42
N SER A 77 2.27 4.16 -2.25
CA SER A 77 3.13 5.08 -3.02
C SER A 77 3.95 5.99 -2.11
N LYS A 78 3.37 6.44 -0.98
CA LYS A 78 4.07 7.23 0.04
C LYS A 78 5.28 6.50 0.62
N VAL A 79 5.19 5.17 0.83
CA VAL A 79 6.35 4.37 1.27
C VAL A 79 7.49 4.44 0.26
N TYR A 80 7.18 4.40 -1.04
CA TYR A 80 8.20 4.51 -2.09
C TYR A 80 8.77 5.92 -2.23
N LEU A 81 7.94 6.95 -2.08
CA LEU A 81 8.36 8.36 -2.01
C LEU A 81 9.34 8.59 -0.86
N ASP A 82 8.99 8.14 0.35
CA ASP A 82 9.85 8.26 1.53
C ASP A 82 11.18 7.52 1.35
N GLU A 83 11.14 6.33 0.74
CA GLU A 83 12.33 5.56 0.45
C GLU A 83 13.20 6.22 -0.62
N GLU A 84 12.61 6.83 -1.65
CA GLU A 84 13.35 7.56 -2.68
C GLU A 84 14.10 8.75 -2.10
N ARG A 85 13.42 9.53 -1.24
CA ARG A 85 14.06 10.61 -0.46
C ARG A 85 15.25 10.09 0.33
N LEU A 86 15.07 9.00 1.08
CA LEU A 86 16.16 8.41 1.88
C LEU A 86 17.30 7.87 1.00
N ARG A 87 17.00 7.32 -0.17
CA ARG A 87 17.99 6.85 -1.13
C ARG A 87 18.87 8.01 -1.61
N VAL A 88 18.26 9.11 -2.04
CA VAL A 88 18.95 10.31 -2.53
C VAL A 88 19.77 10.95 -1.41
N LEU A 89 19.15 11.16 -0.24
CA LEU A 89 19.80 11.71 0.94
C LEU A 89 21.08 10.94 1.31
N ASN A 90 20.97 9.62 1.38
CA ASN A 90 22.09 8.76 1.78
C ASN A 90 23.06 8.45 0.62
N LYS A 91 22.90 9.12 -0.53
CA LYS A 91 23.69 8.93 -1.76
C LYS A 91 23.78 7.45 -2.16
N LYS A 92 22.67 6.72 -2.00
CA LYS A 92 22.59 5.29 -2.33
C LYS A 92 22.15 5.10 -3.77
N LYS A 93 22.69 4.05 -4.41
CA LYS A 93 22.34 3.69 -5.79
C LYS A 93 20.96 3.03 -5.91
N LYS A 94 20.45 2.44 -4.84
CA LYS A 94 19.19 1.66 -4.84
C LYS A 94 18.43 1.91 -3.54
N LYS A 95 17.10 1.85 -3.64
CA LYS A 95 16.18 1.77 -2.50
C LYS A 95 16.48 0.53 -1.65
N ALA A 96 16.34 0.64 -0.34
CA ALA A 96 16.55 -0.43 0.61
C ALA A 96 15.33 -1.34 0.71
N ALA A 97 15.35 -2.44 -0.06
CA ALA A 97 14.22 -3.40 -0.15
C ALA A 97 13.70 -3.86 1.22
N ARG A 98 14.58 -4.10 2.20
CA ARG A 98 14.17 -4.49 3.56
C ARG A 98 13.34 -3.41 4.26
N ARG A 99 13.71 -2.14 4.12
CA ARG A 99 13.00 -1.03 4.77
C ARG A 99 11.65 -0.78 4.10
N VAL A 100 11.61 -0.80 2.76
CA VAL A 100 10.36 -0.78 1.99
C VAL A 100 9.43 -1.90 2.46
N SER A 101 9.94 -3.12 2.54
CA SER A 101 9.15 -4.28 2.96
C SER A 101 8.57 -4.15 4.37
N ILE A 102 9.34 -3.57 5.32
CA ILE A 102 8.85 -3.31 6.68
C ILE A 102 7.77 -2.23 6.66
N ASN A 103 8.04 -1.09 6.02
CA ASN A 103 7.12 0.05 6.00
C ASN A 103 5.82 -0.27 5.26
N LEU A 104 5.88 -1.03 4.16
CA LEU A 104 4.68 -1.55 3.48
C LEU A 104 3.85 -2.43 4.41
N GLY A 105 4.51 -3.23 5.25
CA GLY A 105 3.83 -4.04 6.24
C GLY A 105 3.01 -3.21 7.22
N ASN A 106 3.63 -2.19 7.81
CA ASN A 106 2.96 -1.28 8.73
C ASN A 106 1.79 -0.55 8.06
N VAL A 107 1.98 -0.06 6.83
CA VAL A 107 0.90 0.59 6.07
C VAL A 107 -0.27 -0.35 5.84
N LEU A 108 -0.03 -1.62 5.52
CA LEU A 108 -1.09 -2.60 5.34
C LEU A 108 -1.79 -2.95 6.66
N GLU A 109 -1.04 -3.09 7.75
CA GLU A 109 -1.60 -3.28 9.09
C GLU A 109 -2.54 -2.12 9.45
N ASP A 110 -2.05 -0.88 9.38
CA ASP A 110 -2.78 0.33 9.71
C ASP A 110 -4.03 0.48 8.83
N PHE A 111 -3.87 0.34 7.50
CA PHE A 111 -4.97 0.47 6.54
C PHE A 111 -6.10 -0.51 6.84
N PHE A 112 -5.80 -1.81 6.97
CA PHE A 112 -6.86 -2.77 7.22
C PHE A 112 -7.43 -2.61 8.63
N GLN A 113 -6.62 -2.29 9.64
CA GLN A 113 -7.11 -2.08 11.01
C GLN A 113 -8.12 -0.94 11.09
N GLU A 114 -7.93 0.13 10.31
CA GLU A 114 -8.84 1.28 10.24
C GLU A 114 -10.21 0.93 9.64
N TYR A 115 -10.26 -0.02 8.70
CA TYR A 115 -11.45 -0.36 7.93
C TYR A 115 -12.21 -1.60 8.42
N LEU A 116 -11.72 -2.28 9.46
CA LEU A 116 -12.44 -3.38 10.10
C LEU A 116 -13.46 -2.86 11.11
N GLU A 117 -14.67 -3.44 11.11
CA GLU A 117 -15.76 -3.04 12.00
C GLU A 117 -15.55 -3.51 13.44
N ASP A 118 -14.88 -4.66 13.62
CA ASP A 118 -14.62 -5.23 14.94
C ASP A 118 -13.23 -4.83 15.46
N GLU A 119 -13.22 -3.89 16.42
CA GLU A 119 -12.01 -3.41 17.10
C GLU A 119 -11.25 -4.51 17.87
N ALA A 120 -11.86 -5.66 18.15
CA ALA A 120 -11.18 -6.79 18.79
C ALA A 120 -10.29 -7.60 17.82
N VAL A 121 -10.41 -7.32 16.51
CA VAL A 121 -9.59 -7.94 15.47
C VAL A 121 -8.28 -7.20 15.37
N LEU A 122 -7.19 -7.95 15.42
CA LEU A 122 -5.84 -7.46 15.24
C LEU A 122 -5.34 -7.82 13.85
N VAL A 123 -4.76 -6.84 13.17
CA VAL A 123 -4.07 -7.03 11.89
C VAL A 123 -2.57 -7.01 12.14
N GLU A 124 -1.89 -8.10 11.78
CA GLU A 124 -0.44 -8.23 11.99
C GLU A 124 0.26 -8.78 10.75
N ARG A 125 1.42 -8.23 10.41
CA ARG A 125 2.31 -8.80 9.41
C ARG A 125 3.21 -9.85 10.01
N ALA A 126 3.08 -11.07 9.50
CA ALA A 126 3.97 -12.16 9.81
C ALA A 126 5.33 -12.07 9.10
N LYS A 127 6.31 -12.85 9.57
CA LYS A 127 7.70 -12.82 9.07
C LYS A 127 7.85 -13.28 7.62
N ASP A 128 6.92 -14.09 7.14
CA ASP A 128 6.79 -14.51 5.74
C ASP A 128 6.15 -13.44 4.84
N GLY A 129 5.74 -12.32 5.44
CA GLY A 129 5.11 -11.20 4.78
C GLY A 129 3.65 -11.46 4.40
N LEU A 130 2.96 -12.40 5.05
CA LEU A 130 1.49 -12.43 5.08
C LEU A 130 0.97 -11.43 6.10
N ILE A 131 -0.14 -10.79 5.79
CA ILE A 131 -0.97 -10.06 6.75
C ILE A 131 -1.95 -11.07 7.35
N VAL A 132 -2.04 -11.15 8.66
CA VAL A 132 -2.87 -12.12 9.38
C VAL A 132 -3.89 -11.37 10.22
N PHE A 133 -5.16 -11.69 10.01
CA PHE A 133 -6.28 -11.13 10.76
C PHE A 133 -6.59 -12.09 11.90
N LYS A 134 -6.53 -11.62 13.15
CA LYS A 134 -6.68 -12.47 14.33
C LYS A 134 -7.68 -11.89 15.32
N LYS A 135 -8.41 -12.77 16.01
CA LYS A 135 -9.26 -12.40 17.14
C LYS A 135 -9.01 -13.35 18.29
N HIS A 136 -8.66 -12.80 19.45
CA HIS A 136 -8.27 -13.59 20.63
C HIS A 136 -7.19 -14.64 20.30
N ASP A 137 -6.12 -14.23 19.63
CA ASP A 137 -5.00 -15.06 19.14
C ASP A 137 -5.35 -16.17 18.14
N ARG A 138 -6.60 -16.22 17.66
CA ARG A 138 -7.02 -17.14 16.61
C ARG A 138 -6.95 -16.46 15.23
N PRO A 139 -6.13 -16.95 14.28
CA PRO A 139 -6.17 -16.49 12.90
C PRO A 139 -7.52 -16.80 12.24
N LEU A 140 -8.08 -15.80 11.58
CA LEU A 140 -9.39 -15.87 10.90
C LEU A 140 -9.23 -15.81 9.39
N ALA A 141 -8.31 -14.97 8.90
CA ALA A 141 -7.99 -14.80 7.49
C ALA A 141 -6.51 -14.43 7.32
N THR A 142 -6.01 -14.63 6.11
CA THR A 142 -4.65 -14.22 5.69
C THR A 142 -4.72 -13.46 4.38
N LEU A 143 -3.90 -12.45 4.22
CA LEU A 143 -3.76 -11.69 2.99
C LEU A 143 -2.31 -11.61 2.55
N LYS A 144 -2.04 -11.86 1.26
CA LYS A 144 -0.76 -11.54 0.64
C LYS A 144 -0.89 -10.30 -0.23
N PHE A 145 -0.08 -9.29 0.06
CA PHE A 145 0.04 -8.11 -0.77
C PHE A 145 1.30 -8.19 -1.65
N PHE A 146 1.11 -7.93 -2.94
CA PHE A 146 2.17 -7.79 -3.93
C PHE A 146 2.14 -6.37 -4.50
N THR A 147 3.25 -5.64 -4.43
CA THR A 147 3.35 -4.37 -5.17
C THR A 147 3.21 -4.60 -6.67
N ASP A 148 3.89 -5.64 -7.16
CA ASP A 148 3.84 -6.16 -8.51
C ASP A 148 4.22 -7.65 -8.47
N MET A 149 4.02 -8.37 -9.58
CA MET A 149 4.37 -9.78 -9.75
C MET A 149 5.64 -9.95 -10.59
N GLY A 150 6.57 -9.00 -10.55
CA GLY A 150 7.74 -8.97 -11.41
C GLY A 150 8.63 -10.20 -11.34
N PHE A 151 8.67 -10.86 -10.18
CA PHE A 151 9.41 -12.12 -9.97
C PHE A 151 8.54 -13.39 -10.12
N LEU A 152 7.23 -13.23 -10.27
CA LEU A 152 6.23 -14.30 -10.24
C LEU A 152 5.34 -14.30 -11.50
N ARG A 153 5.87 -13.83 -12.65
CA ARG A 153 5.05 -13.61 -13.85
C ARG A 153 4.60 -14.92 -14.50
N GLY A 154 3.45 -14.87 -15.16
CA GLY A 154 2.91 -15.99 -15.93
C GLY A 154 2.61 -17.19 -15.04
N ASP A 155 2.98 -18.39 -15.48
CA ASP A 155 2.63 -19.62 -14.78
C ASP A 155 3.23 -19.74 -13.37
N TYR A 156 4.31 -19.00 -13.09
CA TYR A 156 4.91 -18.96 -11.74
C TYR A 156 3.98 -18.35 -10.71
N ALA A 157 3.08 -17.44 -11.09
CA ALA A 157 2.09 -16.87 -10.18
C ALA A 157 1.20 -17.95 -9.56
N TYR A 158 0.74 -18.91 -10.38
CA TYR A 158 -0.12 -20.00 -9.92
C TYR A 158 0.56 -20.87 -8.86
N GLN A 159 1.85 -21.17 -9.07
CA GLN A 159 2.66 -21.92 -8.12
C GLN A 159 2.82 -21.14 -6.81
N SER A 160 3.13 -19.84 -6.88
CA SER A 160 3.28 -19.02 -5.68
C SER A 160 1.97 -18.84 -4.90
N ILE A 161 0.82 -18.80 -5.58
CA ILE A 161 -0.48 -18.76 -4.90
C ILE A 161 -0.74 -20.09 -4.17
N GLN A 162 -0.42 -21.23 -4.79
CA GLN A 162 -0.50 -22.52 -4.09
C GLN A 162 0.39 -22.54 -2.83
N GLU A 163 1.63 -22.04 -2.92
CA GLU A 163 2.53 -21.96 -1.77
C GLU A 163 1.95 -21.06 -0.66
N ILE A 164 1.31 -19.94 -1.02
CA ILE A 164 0.66 -19.03 -0.05
C ILE A 164 -0.53 -19.71 0.63
N VAL A 165 -1.36 -20.42 -0.12
CA VAL A 165 -2.50 -21.19 0.41
C VAL A 165 -2.00 -22.26 1.39
N ASP A 166 -1.02 -23.06 0.96
CA ASP A 166 -0.44 -24.13 1.78
C ASP A 166 0.18 -23.55 3.06
N GLN A 167 0.89 -22.42 2.94
CA GLN A 167 1.47 -21.70 4.07
C GLN A 167 0.40 -21.18 5.05
N SER A 168 -0.69 -20.60 4.54
CA SER A 168 -1.80 -20.07 5.34
C SER A 168 -2.45 -21.17 6.17
N GLN A 169 -2.69 -22.33 5.55
CA GLN A 169 -3.26 -23.49 6.23
C GLN A 169 -2.28 -24.13 7.22
N THR A 170 -1.01 -24.31 6.86
CA THR A 170 -0.06 -25.06 7.68
C THR A 170 0.50 -24.26 8.85
N GLN A 171 0.74 -22.96 8.68
CA GLN A 171 1.35 -22.11 9.71
C GLN A 171 0.30 -21.39 10.57
N TYR A 172 -0.85 -21.04 10.00
CA TYR A 172 -1.87 -20.23 10.68
C TYR A 172 -3.20 -20.96 10.86
N GLY A 173 -3.38 -22.14 10.26
CA GLY A 173 -4.63 -22.89 10.34
C GLY A 173 -5.80 -22.20 9.63
N VAL A 174 -5.52 -21.24 8.73
CA VAL A 174 -6.53 -20.49 7.99
C VAL A 174 -7.00 -21.33 6.80
N PRO A 175 -8.32 -21.57 6.66
CA PRO A 175 -8.86 -22.36 5.56
C PRO A 175 -8.74 -21.59 4.23
N ASN A 176 -8.79 -22.36 3.14
CA ASN A 176 -8.52 -21.87 1.79
C ASN A 176 -9.42 -20.69 1.39
N ASP A 177 -10.72 -20.77 1.69
CA ASP A 177 -11.75 -19.76 1.42
C ASP A 177 -11.49 -18.40 2.10
N ARG A 178 -10.50 -18.31 2.98
CA ARG A 178 -10.13 -17.10 3.75
C ARG A 178 -8.70 -16.62 3.49
N VAL A 179 -8.13 -17.06 2.37
CA VAL A 179 -6.84 -16.60 1.86
C VAL A 179 -7.08 -15.55 0.76
N PHE A 180 -6.59 -14.34 0.96
CA PHE A 180 -6.76 -13.22 0.04
C PHE A 180 -5.44 -12.80 -0.58
N ILE A 181 -5.48 -12.32 -1.81
CA ILE A 181 -4.33 -11.84 -2.58
C ILE A 181 -4.68 -10.46 -3.13
N VAL A 182 -3.81 -9.49 -2.90
CA VAL A 182 -3.90 -8.15 -3.50
C VAL A 182 -2.65 -7.91 -4.32
N VAL A 183 -2.82 -7.54 -5.59
CA VAL A 183 -1.76 -7.13 -6.50
C VAL A 183 -1.98 -5.66 -6.84
N CYS A 184 -1.06 -4.81 -6.38
CA CYS A 184 -1.20 -3.37 -6.50
C CYS A 184 -1.06 -2.88 -7.95
N SER A 185 -0.15 -3.46 -8.72
CA SER A 185 0.08 -3.05 -10.10
C SER A 185 0.35 -4.25 -11.02
N LEU A 186 -0.17 -4.19 -12.24
CA LEU A 186 0.23 -5.07 -13.33
C LEU A 186 1.47 -4.57 -14.07
N LEU A 187 1.94 -3.36 -13.80
CA LEU A 187 3.19 -2.85 -14.35
C LEU A 187 4.34 -3.71 -13.82
N ASN A 188 5.07 -4.34 -14.74
CA ASN A 188 6.07 -5.40 -14.49
C ASN A 188 5.52 -6.77 -14.11
N SER A 189 4.22 -6.96 -13.94
CA SER A 189 3.62 -8.25 -13.51
C SER A 189 3.32 -9.21 -14.66
N ILE A 190 3.31 -8.71 -15.90
CA ILE A 190 2.90 -9.49 -17.07
C ILE A 190 4.08 -10.00 -17.89
N ASP A 191 3.91 -11.18 -18.45
CA ASP A 191 4.75 -11.75 -19.50
C ASP A 191 3.97 -11.77 -20.81
N LYS A 192 4.60 -11.28 -21.90
CA LYS A 192 3.90 -11.11 -23.19
C LYS A 192 3.33 -12.44 -23.67
N LYS A 193 4.13 -13.51 -23.64
CA LYS A 193 3.70 -14.82 -24.12
C LYS A 193 2.51 -15.32 -23.32
N HIS A 194 2.57 -15.20 -21.99
CA HIS A 194 1.45 -15.60 -21.15
C HIS A 194 0.17 -14.79 -21.40
N VAL A 195 0.29 -13.47 -21.61
CA VAL A 195 -0.86 -12.63 -22.00
C VAL A 195 -1.42 -13.12 -23.35
N GLU A 196 -0.56 -13.36 -24.34
CA GLU A 196 -0.98 -13.85 -25.66
C GLU A 196 -1.67 -15.22 -25.61
N ASP A 197 -1.23 -16.10 -24.71
CA ASP A 197 -1.84 -17.41 -24.48
C ASP A 197 -3.25 -17.32 -23.85
N LEU A 198 -3.59 -16.20 -23.20
CA LEU A 198 -4.87 -15.99 -22.54
C LEU A 198 -5.86 -15.17 -23.37
N VAL A 199 -5.44 -14.01 -23.86
CA VAL A 199 -6.32 -13.03 -24.54
C VAL A 199 -6.00 -12.85 -26.02
N GLY A 200 -5.05 -13.63 -26.54
CA GLY A 200 -4.60 -13.53 -27.93
C GLY A 200 -3.54 -12.46 -28.14
N LYS A 201 -3.09 -12.35 -29.39
CA LYS A 201 -1.91 -11.55 -29.77
C LYS A 201 -1.99 -10.10 -29.30
N ILE A 202 -0.88 -9.60 -28.74
CA ILE A 202 -0.69 -8.18 -28.39
C ILE A 202 0.54 -7.60 -29.09
N ASP A 203 0.51 -6.32 -29.38
CA ASP A 203 1.64 -5.65 -30.04
C ASP A 203 2.78 -5.42 -29.04
N SER A 204 2.48 -4.83 -27.89
CA SER A 204 3.44 -4.64 -26.79
C SER A 204 2.77 -4.71 -25.42
N ASN A 205 3.56 -4.99 -24.38
CA ASN A 205 3.09 -4.97 -22.99
C ASN A 205 2.59 -3.57 -22.59
N TRP A 206 3.25 -2.51 -23.06
CA TRP A 206 2.86 -1.15 -22.73
C TRP A 206 1.47 -0.82 -23.32
N GLU A 207 1.26 -1.10 -24.60
CA GLU A 207 -0.03 -0.87 -25.25
C GLU A 207 -1.14 -1.70 -24.61
N PHE A 208 -0.83 -2.96 -24.26
CA PHE A 208 -1.76 -3.82 -23.55
C PHE A 208 -2.14 -3.26 -22.18
N LEU A 209 -1.18 -2.84 -21.35
CA LEU A 209 -1.46 -2.27 -20.02
C LEU A 209 -2.25 -0.95 -20.09
N ASN A 210 -2.18 -0.21 -21.20
CA ASN A 210 -2.97 1.00 -21.43
C ASN A 210 -4.32 0.71 -22.11
N ASN A 211 -4.69 -0.55 -22.30
CA ASN A 211 -5.99 -0.96 -22.83
C ASN A 211 -6.80 -1.65 -21.72
N HIS A 212 -7.56 -0.85 -20.97
CA HIS A 212 -8.25 -1.30 -19.76
C HIS A 212 -9.21 -2.48 -20.02
N GLU A 213 -9.92 -2.50 -21.14
CA GLU A 213 -10.83 -3.60 -21.50
C GLU A 213 -10.07 -4.92 -21.67
N LYS A 214 -8.98 -4.92 -22.45
CA LYS A 214 -8.15 -6.12 -22.64
C LYS A 214 -7.48 -6.58 -21.34
N VAL A 215 -7.11 -5.64 -20.47
CA VAL A 215 -6.54 -5.98 -19.16
C VAL A 215 -7.58 -6.61 -18.25
N ALA A 216 -8.81 -6.11 -18.23
CA ALA A 216 -9.91 -6.69 -17.46
C ALA A 216 -10.22 -8.13 -17.91
N ASP A 217 -10.24 -8.38 -19.23
CA ASP A 217 -10.38 -9.73 -19.79
C ASP A 217 -9.24 -10.66 -19.34
N PHE A 218 -8.00 -10.17 -19.41
CA PHE A 218 -6.84 -10.93 -18.96
C PHE A 218 -6.92 -11.25 -17.46
N VAL A 219 -7.21 -10.26 -16.61
CA VAL A 219 -7.34 -10.45 -15.16
C VAL A 219 -8.41 -11.48 -14.85
N THR A 220 -9.54 -11.44 -15.55
CA THR A 220 -10.62 -12.42 -15.37
C THR A 220 -10.13 -13.83 -15.68
N LEU A 221 -9.57 -14.05 -16.88
CA LEU A 221 -9.09 -15.37 -17.31
C LEU A 221 -7.90 -15.86 -16.47
N PHE A 222 -7.03 -14.95 -16.07
CA PHE A 222 -5.87 -15.24 -15.24
C PHE A 222 -6.31 -15.71 -13.85
N THR A 223 -7.23 -14.99 -13.21
CA THR A 223 -7.81 -15.35 -11.90
C THR A 223 -8.60 -16.66 -11.96
N GLU A 224 -9.35 -16.92 -13.03
CA GLU A 224 -10.08 -18.19 -13.20
C GLU A 224 -9.17 -19.42 -13.25
N ARG A 225 -7.91 -19.26 -13.67
CA ARG A 225 -6.92 -20.34 -13.68
C ARG A 225 -6.20 -20.55 -12.35
N MET A 226 -6.46 -19.72 -11.33
CA MET A 226 -5.88 -19.87 -9.99
C MET A 226 -6.59 -20.95 -9.18
N THR A 227 -6.50 -22.20 -9.61
CA THR A 227 -7.22 -23.34 -9.02
C THR A 227 -6.81 -23.69 -7.58
N ALA A 228 -5.75 -23.08 -7.08
CA ALA A 228 -5.31 -23.20 -5.70
C ALA A 228 -6.26 -22.51 -4.71
N LEU A 229 -7.09 -21.55 -5.16
CA LEU A 229 -8.08 -20.84 -4.35
C LEU A 229 -9.48 -21.40 -4.60
N GLU A 230 -10.30 -21.50 -3.55
CA GLU A 230 -11.65 -22.06 -3.59
C GLU A 230 -12.62 -21.15 -4.35
N HIS A 231 -12.47 -19.83 -4.18
CA HIS A 231 -13.26 -18.78 -4.80
C HIS A 231 -12.36 -17.67 -5.38
N PRO A 232 -11.54 -17.94 -6.43
CA PRO A 232 -10.52 -17.01 -6.89
C PRO A 232 -11.03 -15.58 -7.17
N LYS A 233 -12.23 -15.46 -7.75
CA LYS A 233 -12.85 -14.16 -8.07
C LYS A 233 -13.18 -13.28 -6.85
N LYS A 234 -13.31 -13.88 -5.66
CA LYS A 234 -13.55 -13.18 -4.38
C LYS A 234 -12.28 -13.03 -3.54
N GLN A 235 -11.21 -13.68 -3.97
CA GLN A 235 -9.98 -13.82 -3.19
C GLN A 235 -8.80 -13.08 -3.81
N VAL A 236 -8.89 -12.66 -5.07
CA VAL A 236 -7.78 -12.03 -5.79
C VAL A 236 -8.20 -10.69 -6.35
N TYR A 237 -7.50 -9.64 -5.94
CA TYR A 237 -7.80 -8.26 -6.29
C TYR A 237 -6.60 -7.64 -7.00
N PHE A 238 -6.81 -7.18 -8.24
CA PHE A 238 -5.81 -6.43 -9.00
C PHE A 238 -6.21 -4.96 -8.97
N MET A 239 -5.34 -4.07 -8.49
CA MET A 239 -5.73 -2.66 -8.32
C MET A 239 -5.53 -1.88 -9.62
N ALA A 240 -4.31 -1.80 -10.14
CA ALA A 240 -3.98 -0.99 -11.31
C ALA A 240 -3.32 -1.77 -12.46
N SER A 241 -3.53 -1.31 -13.69
CA SER A 241 -2.86 -1.80 -14.89
C SER A 241 -1.48 -1.16 -15.09
N GLU A 242 -1.45 0.09 -15.53
CA GLU A 242 -0.26 0.84 -15.92
C GLU A 242 0.32 1.70 -14.79
N LEU A 243 -0.51 2.10 -13.81
CA LEU A 243 -0.04 2.83 -12.64
C LEU A 243 0.74 1.91 -11.71
N HIS A 244 1.82 2.43 -11.13
CA HIS A 244 2.67 1.68 -10.21
C HIS A 244 3.14 2.55 -9.06
N PRO A 245 3.04 2.09 -7.79
CA PRO A 245 3.28 2.95 -6.64
C PRO A 245 4.74 3.41 -6.51
N ASN A 246 5.72 2.59 -6.91
CA ASN A 246 7.12 3.06 -6.98
C ASN A 246 7.33 4.16 -8.03
N VAL A 247 6.63 4.09 -9.17
CA VAL A 247 6.78 5.10 -10.23
C VAL A 247 6.15 6.41 -9.76
N LEU A 248 4.94 6.36 -9.22
CA LEU A 248 4.29 7.53 -8.64
C LEU A 248 5.12 8.14 -7.50
N GLY A 249 5.67 7.31 -6.60
CA GLY A 249 6.55 7.78 -5.53
C GLY A 249 7.80 8.51 -6.06
N ASP A 250 8.40 8.03 -7.14
CA ASP A 250 9.53 8.67 -7.81
C ASP A 250 9.12 9.98 -8.49
N GLU A 251 7.98 9.98 -9.19
CA GLU A 251 7.44 11.17 -9.88
C GLU A 251 7.09 12.29 -8.90
N LEU A 252 6.44 11.96 -7.77
CA LEU A 252 6.12 12.91 -6.72
C LEU A 252 7.38 13.51 -6.08
N TYR A 253 8.41 12.68 -5.84
CA TYR A 253 9.69 13.17 -5.33
C TYR A 253 10.33 14.18 -6.28
N HIS A 254 10.39 13.84 -7.57
CA HIS A 254 10.98 14.72 -8.58
C HIS A 254 10.16 15.97 -8.84
N ALA A 255 8.83 15.89 -8.81
CA ALA A 255 7.97 17.05 -8.91
C ALA A 255 8.25 18.05 -7.79
N TYR A 256 8.38 17.58 -6.55
CA TYR A 256 8.74 18.41 -5.40
C TYR A 256 10.12 19.08 -5.58
N GLU A 257 11.16 18.31 -5.92
CA GLU A 257 12.52 18.86 -6.13
C GLU A 257 12.57 19.90 -7.26
N GLU A 258 11.75 19.72 -8.29
CA GLU A 258 11.65 20.59 -9.46
C GLU A 258 10.64 21.73 -9.28
N GLN A 259 10.00 21.85 -8.11
CA GLN A 259 8.93 22.82 -7.83
C GLN A 259 7.76 22.74 -8.82
N ARG A 260 7.49 21.54 -9.35
CA ARG A 260 6.29 21.25 -10.13
C ARG A 260 5.14 20.92 -9.21
N ASP A 261 3.94 21.28 -9.63
CA ASP A 261 2.71 20.99 -8.89
C ASP A 261 2.46 19.46 -8.89
N PRO A 262 2.46 18.81 -7.72
CA PRO A 262 2.17 17.37 -7.63
C PRO A 262 0.69 17.03 -7.83
N ALA A 263 -0.22 18.02 -7.86
CA ALA A 263 -1.66 17.80 -8.05
C ALA A 263 -1.99 17.04 -9.34
N ASP A 264 -1.22 17.26 -10.41
CA ASP A 264 -1.42 16.56 -11.69
C ASP A 264 -1.23 15.03 -11.56
N PHE A 265 -0.32 14.58 -10.70
CA PHE A 265 -0.09 13.15 -10.47
C PHE A 265 -1.15 12.55 -9.56
N LEU A 266 -1.58 13.29 -8.54
CA LEU A 266 -2.62 12.83 -7.62
C LEU A 266 -3.99 12.73 -8.30
N LYS A 267 -4.30 13.67 -9.20
CA LYS A 267 -5.52 13.64 -10.01
C LYS A 267 -5.60 12.40 -10.90
N GLN A 268 -4.46 11.89 -11.38
CA GLN A 268 -4.42 10.63 -12.13
C GLN A 268 -4.87 9.45 -11.27
N VAL A 269 -4.52 9.44 -9.99
CA VAL A 269 -4.93 8.39 -9.03
C VAL A 269 -6.41 8.54 -8.68
N GLU A 270 -6.87 9.77 -8.45
CA GLU A 270 -8.27 10.07 -8.12
C GLU A 270 -9.24 9.60 -9.21
N THR A 271 -8.91 9.94 -10.46
CA THR A 271 -9.76 9.65 -11.62
C THR A 271 -9.46 8.31 -12.28
N TYR A 272 -8.61 7.50 -11.64
CA TYR A 272 -8.18 6.22 -12.18
C TYR A 272 -9.35 5.23 -12.22
N ASN A 273 -9.46 4.52 -13.34
CA ASN A 273 -10.40 3.42 -13.46
C ASN A 273 -9.75 2.15 -12.89
N TRP A 274 -9.98 1.87 -11.61
CA TRP A 274 -9.42 0.74 -10.89
C TRP A 274 -9.93 -0.60 -11.43
N LEU A 275 -9.05 -1.61 -11.50
CA LEU A 275 -9.40 -2.98 -11.94
C LEU A 275 -10.18 -3.76 -10.87
N SER A 276 -10.07 -3.38 -9.60
CA SER A 276 -10.80 -3.98 -8.48
C SER A 276 -11.16 -2.91 -7.45
N ASP A 277 -12.31 -3.09 -6.81
CA ASP A 277 -12.75 -2.29 -5.68
C ASP A 277 -12.39 -3.01 -4.38
N LEU A 278 -11.47 -2.43 -3.59
CA LEU A 278 -11.08 -3.01 -2.30
C LEU A 278 -12.17 -2.90 -1.24
N THR A 279 -13.26 -2.16 -1.49
CA THR A 279 -14.46 -2.19 -0.66
C THR A 279 -15.02 -3.61 -0.58
N ASP A 280 -15.02 -4.36 -1.69
CA ASP A 280 -15.49 -5.75 -1.71
C ASP A 280 -14.62 -6.65 -0.81
N LEU A 281 -13.30 -6.46 -0.86
CA LEU A 281 -12.37 -7.19 0.01
C LEU A 281 -12.61 -6.88 1.49
N VAL A 282 -12.75 -5.59 1.85
CA VAL A 282 -13.00 -5.18 3.23
C VAL A 282 -14.33 -5.74 3.73
N GLN A 283 -15.37 -5.76 2.89
CA GLN A 283 -16.66 -6.38 3.23
C GLN A 283 -16.54 -7.90 3.45
N GLU A 284 -15.82 -8.61 2.59
CA GLU A 284 -15.56 -10.05 2.77
C GLU A 284 -14.77 -10.31 4.07
N LEU A 285 -13.79 -9.47 4.40
CA LEU A 285 -13.06 -9.56 5.67
C LEU A 285 -13.98 -9.30 6.88
N ASN A 286 -14.78 -8.24 6.86
CA ASN A 286 -15.74 -7.92 7.92
C ASN A 286 -16.81 -9.01 8.11
N ALA A 287 -17.16 -9.74 7.06
CA ALA A 287 -18.07 -10.90 7.17
C ALA A 287 -17.42 -12.12 7.84
N ILE A 288 -16.08 -12.20 7.84
CA ILE A 288 -15.31 -13.31 8.42
C ILE A 288 -14.93 -13.06 9.88
N VAL A 289 -14.57 -11.82 10.23
CA VAL A 289 -13.89 -11.48 11.50
C VAL A 289 -14.80 -11.26 12.71
#